data_AF-A0A3M1HEB0-F1
#
_entry.id   AF-A0A3M1HEB0-F1
#
_cell.length_a   1.000
_cell.length_b   1.000
_cell.length_c   1.000
_cell.angle_alpha   90.00
_cell.angle_beta   90.00
_cell.angle_gamma   90.00
#
_symmetry.space_group_name_H-M   'P 1'
#
loop_
_entity.id
_entity.type
_entity.pdbx_description
1 polymer ?
#
loop_
_entity_poly.entity_id
_entity_poly.type
_entity_poly.pdbx_seq_one_letter_code
_entity_poly.pdbx_strand_id
1 'polypeptide(L)'
;MPETKQTKQPPKASPALPAPRPAALPVPAKALTALERFYQELRRIPKLDREEEERLARLWREKRDYAAGQRLILHGLHTVAAIAREYRHFGLPEEDLIQEGVLGLMHAINRFDPDRGFRLSTYASWWIRAAIHDYILRSWSIVKVGTTKLQRRIFAGLQRAKHAIAALEGKNLEEV
;
A
#
# COMPACT_ATOMS: atom_id res chain seq x y z
N MET A 1 -84.48 25.45 -15.02
CA MET A 1 -83.36 26.33 -15.40
C MET A 1 -83.26 27.45 -14.37
N PRO A 2 -82.07 28.02 -14.11
CA PRO A 2 -80.75 27.38 -13.98
C PRO A 2 -80.43 27.06 -12.51
N GLU A 3 -79.33 26.36 -12.23
CA GLU A 3 -78.80 26.24 -10.87
C GLU A 3 -77.97 27.47 -10.48
N THR A 4 -78.04 27.91 -9.22
CA THR A 4 -77.18 28.97 -8.68
C THR A 4 -76.48 28.49 -7.41
N LYS A 5 -75.16 28.68 -7.35
CA LYS A 5 -74.25 27.97 -6.43
C LYS A 5 -74.35 28.46 -4.97
N GLN A 6 -74.45 27.52 -4.03
CA GLN A 6 -74.02 27.72 -2.63
C GLN A 6 -73.14 26.55 -2.15
N THR A 7 -71.89 26.52 -2.62
CA THR A 7 -70.87 25.60 -2.08
C THR A 7 -70.34 26.15 -0.76
N LYS A 8 -70.72 25.52 0.36
CA LYS A 8 -70.14 25.79 1.67
C LYS A 8 -68.63 25.52 1.62
N GLN A 9 -67.81 26.46 2.10
CA GLN A 9 -66.38 26.20 2.31
C GLN A 9 -66.20 25.30 3.54
N PRO A 10 -65.53 24.14 3.43
CA PRO A 10 -65.00 23.44 4.60
C PRO A 10 -63.82 24.25 5.18
N PRO A 11 -63.52 24.12 6.49
CA PRO A 11 -62.41 24.84 7.11
C PRO A 11 -61.06 24.42 6.51
N LYS A 12 -60.11 25.36 6.47
CA LYS A 12 -58.72 25.06 6.05
C LYS A 12 -58.12 24.00 6.96
N ALA A 13 -57.81 22.83 6.40
CA ALA A 13 -56.97 21.86 7.08
C ALA A 13 -55.58 22.46 7.30
N SER A 14 -55.08 22.42 8.54
CA SER A 14 -53.68 22.75 8.83
C SER A 14 -52.76 21.82 8.04
N PRO A 15 -51.63 22.31 7.50
CA PRO A 15 -50.62 21.41 6.92
C PRO A 15 -50.10 20.50 8.03
N ALA A 16 -50.25 19.18 7.85
CA ALA A 16 -49.68 18.20 8.77
C ALA A 16 -48.17 18.41 8.83
N LEU A 17 -47.59 18.42 10.05
CA LEU A 17 -46.14 18.50 10.20
C LEU A 17 -45.50 17.33 9.44
N PRO A 18 -44.46 17.58 8.61
CA PRO A 18 -43.68 16.49 8.08
C PRO A 18 -43.08 15.71 9.25
N ALA A 19 -43.31 14.40 9.29
CA ALA A 19 -42.72 13.55 10.31
C ALA A 19 -41.19 13.77 10.34
N PRO A 20 -40.56 13.85 11.53
CA PRO A 20 -39.12 14.05 11.62
C PRO A 20 -38.44 12.90 10.88
N ARG A 21 -37.72 13.22 9.79
CA ARG A 21 -36.82 12.26 9.14
C ARG A 21 -35.91 11.73 10.24
N PRO A 22 -35.76 10.40 10.41
CA PRO A 22 -34.85 9.87 11.42
C PRO A 22 -33.49 10.49 11.17
N ALA A 23 -32.95 11.19 12.18
CA ALA A 23 -31.69 11.88 12.05
C ALA A 23 -30.64 10.86 11.62
N ALA A 24 -30.03 11.06 10.45
CA ALA A 24 -29.02 10.15 9.94
C ALA A 24 -27.92 10.05 11.01
N LEU A 25 -27.80 8.88 11.62
CA LEU A 25 -26.85 8.65 12.70
C LEU A 25 -25.46 9.08 12.19
N PRO A 26 -24.68 9.84 12.98
CA PRO A 26 -23.37 10.29 12.55
C PRO A 26 -22.48 9.06 12.34
N VAL A 27 -22.39 8.64 11.07
CA VAL A 27 -21.61 7.47 10.68
C VAL A 27 -20.18 7.76 11.11
N PRO A 28 -19.57 6.95 12.01
CA PRO A 28 -18.27 7.25 12.55
C PRO A 28 -17.28 7.34 11.38
N ALA A 29 -16.63 8.50 11.23
CA ALA A 29 -15.75 8.76 10.11
C ALA A 29 -14.71 7.64 10.03
N LYS A 30 -14.70 6.90 8.90
CA LYS A 30 -13.97 5.63 8.75
C LYS A 30 -12.53 5.82 9.22
N ALA A 31 -12.18 5.17 10.33
CA ALA A 31 -10.85 5.28 10.91
C ALA A 31 -9.81 4.82 9.89
N LEU A 32 -8.79 5.66 9.66
CA LEU A 32 -7.74 5.37 8.70
C LEU A 32 -6.94 4.14 9.14
N THR A 33 -6.75 3.21 8.22
CA THR A 33 -5.91 2.02 8.41
C THR A 33 -4.45 2.41 8.75
N ALA A 34 -3.64 1.45 9.21
CA ALA A 34 -2.22 1.69 9.44
C ALA A 34 -1.52 2.10 8.13
N LEU A 35 -1.75 1.35 7.04
CA LEU A 35 -1.28 1.66 5.69
C LEU A 35 -1.70 3.04 5.17
N GLU A 36 -2.97 3.46 5.35
CA GLU A 36 -3.43 4.79 4.92
C GLU A 36 -2.72 5.93 5.68
N ARG A 37 -2.49 5.77 6.99
CA ARG A 37 -1.73 6.73 7.81
C ARG A 37 -0.25 6.75 7.42
N PHE A 38 0.37 5.59 7.17
CA PHE A 38 1.72 5.51 6.61
C PHE A 38 1.82 6.28 5.29
N TYR A 39 0.87 6.10 4.37
CA TYR A 39 0.84 6.83 3.10
C TYR A 39 0.56 8.33 3.23
N GLN A 40 -0.06 8.79 4.32
CA GLN A 40 -0.18 10.22 4.62
C GLN A 40 1.16 10.79 5.12
N GLU A 41 1.79 10.16 6.11
CA GLU A 41 3.09 10.61 6.63
C GLU A 41 4.21 10.53 5.58
N LEU A 42 4.21 9.49 4.74
CA LEU A 42 5.14 9.36 3.62
C LEU A 42 5.07 10.55 2.65
N ARG A 43 3.89 11.18 2.45
CA ARG A 43 3.76 12.39 1.61
C ARG A 43 4.37 13.65 2.24
N ARG A 44 4.64 13.64 3.55
CA ARG A 44 5.22 14.77 4.32
C ARG A 44 6.75 14.74 4.33
N ILE A 45 7.35 13.60 3.98
CA ILE A 45 8.81 13.44 3.93
C ILE A 45 9.37 14.28 2.77
N PRO A 46 10.35 15.16 3.02
CA PRO A 46 10.99 15.92 1.95
C PRO A 46 11.82 15.00 1.05
N LYS A 47 11.72 15.19 -0.27
CA LYS A 47 12.64 14.57 -1.22
C LYS A 47 14.00 15.26 -1.14
N LEU A 48 15.07 14.48 -1.02
CA LEU A 48 16.43 14.99 -1.15
C LEU A 48 16.76 15.24 -2.62
N ASP A 49 17.52 16.30 -2.86
CA ASP A 49 18.23 16.48 -4.11
C ASP A 49 19.54 15.68 -4.12
N ARG A 50 20.12 15.50 -5.31
CA ARG A 50 21.33 14.71 -5.55
C ARG A 50 22.50 15.10 -4.63
N GLU A 51 22.77 16.40 -4.48
CA GLU A 51 23.94 16.85 -3.71
C GLU A 51 23.82 16.53 -2.22
N GLU A 52 22.62 16.70 -1.64
CA GLU A 52 22.32 16.31 -0.26
C GLU A 52 22.33 14.78 -0.08
N GLU A 53 21.80 14.02 -1.05
CA GLU A 53 21.87 12.55 -1.06
C GLU A 53 23.33 12.04 -1.01
N GLU A 54 24.20 12.57 -1.88
CA GLU A 54 25.62 12.20 -1.87
C GLU A 54 26.34 12.71 -0.61
N ARG A 55 26.03 13.90 -0.11
CA ARG A 55 26.62 14.47 1.13
C ARG A 55 26.30 13.61 2.35
N LEU A 56 25.04 13.19 2.51
CA LEU A 56 24.63 12.30 3.60
C LEU A 56 25.19 10.89 3.43
N ALA A 57 25.31 10.39 2.19
CA ALA A 57 25.95 9.09 1.92
C ALA A 57 27.43 9.08 2.31
N ARG A 58 28.17 10.16 2.02
CA ARG A 58 29.55 10.35 2.47
C ARG A 58 29.63 10.40 4.01
N LEU A 59 28.79 11.19 4.68
CA LEU A 59 28.73 11.25 6.15
C LEU A 59 28.39 9.90 6.82
N TRP A 60 27.45 9.13 6.25
CA TRP A 60 27.11 7.79 6.75
C TRP A 60 28.28 6.81 6.61
N ARG A 61 28.98 6.84 5.47
CA ARG A 61 30.11 5.95 5.17
C ARG A 61 31.35 6.26 6.02
N GLU A 62 31.68 7.53 6.17
CA GLU A 62 32.86 8.01 6.91
C GLU A 62 32.68 7.97 8.43
N LYS A 63 31.54 8.48 8.93
CA LYS A 63 31.35 8.82 10.35
C LYS A 63 30.27 8.00 11.05
N ARG A 64 29.53 7.15 10.31
CA ARG A 64 28.36 6.40 10.81
C ARG A 64 27.33 7.30 11.51
N ASP A 65 27.15 8.50 10.99
CA ASP A 65 26.20 9.49 11.49
C ASP A 65 24.75 8.97 11.36
N TYR A 66 24.16 8.57 12.49
CA TYR A 66 22.80 8.04 12.55
C TYR A 66 21.74 9.02 12.02
N ALA A 67 21.94 10.34 12.13
CA ALA A 67 21.01 11.32 11.60
C ALA A 67 21.08 11.40 10.06
N ALA A 68 22.28 11.29 9.48
CA ALA A 68 22.47 11.14 8.04
C ALA A 68 21.85 9.82 7.53
N GLY A 69 22.12 8.71 8.21
CA GLY A 69 21.52 7.41 7.90
C GLY A 69 19.99 7.41 7.96
N GLN A 70 19.41 8.01 9.00
CA GLN A 70 17.95 8.15 9.15
C GLN A 70 17.34 8.98 8.02
N ARG A 71 17.93 10.11 7.63
CA ARG A 71 17.48 10.93 6.49
C ARG A 71 17.50 10.14 5.17
N LEU A 72 18.56 9.37 4.91
CA LEU A 72 18.65 8.52 3.71
C LEU A 72 17.58 7.42 3.69
N ILE A 73 17.31 6.78 4.83
CA ILE A 73 16.25 5.78 4.96
C ILE A 73 14.88 6.41 4.69
N LEU A 74 14.56 7.53 5.36
CA LEU A 74 13.30 8.25 5.19
C LEU A 74 13.05 8.65 3.73
N HIS A 75 14.07 9.16 3.05
CA HIS A 75 14.00 9.49 1.63
C HIS A 75 13.72 8.24 0.75
N GLY A 76 14.41 7.14 1.03
CA GLY A 76 14.26 5.88 0.32
C GLY A 76 12.88 5.23 0.48
N LEU A 77 12.10 5.56 1.53
CA LEU A 77 10.76 5.00 1.76
C LEU A 77 9.81 5.21 0.58
N HIS A 78 9.93 6.31 -0.18
CA HIS A 78 9.15 6.50 -1.40
C HIS A 78 9.46 5.45 -2.47
N THR A 79 10.74 5.06 -2.59
CA THR A 79 11.18 4.03 -3.54
C THR A 79 10.75 2.65 -3.06
N VAL A 80 10.85 2.39 -1.76
CA VAL A 80 10.35 1.15 -1.13
C VAL A 80 8.86 0.98 -1.37
N ALA A 81 8.04 1.97 -1.03
CA ALA A 81 6.59 1.90 -1.19
C ALA A 81 6.17 1.81 -2.68
N ALA A 82 6.85 2.51 -3.59
CA ALA A 82 6.61 2.38 -5.02
C ALA A 82 6.87 0.95 -5.52
N ILE A 83 7.99 0.34 -5.10
CA ILE A 83 8.35 -1.04 -5.47
C ILE A 83 7.41 -2.06 -4.81
N ALA A 84 7.12 -1.94 -3.50
CA ALA A 84 6.24 -2.86 -2.78
C ALA A 84 4.83 -2.95 -3.41
N ARG A 85 4.32 -1.84 -3.97
CA ARG A 85 3.06 -1.81 -4.72
C ARG A 85 3.07 -2.69 -5.98
N GLU A 86 4.23 -2.92 -6.60
CA GLU A 86 4.37 -3.86 -7.72
C GLU A 86 4.08 -5.31 -7.29
N TYR A 87 4.39 -5.66 -6.02
CA TYR A 87 4.30 -7.04 -5.49
C TYR A 87 2.96 -7.37 -4.79
N ARG A 88 2.00 -6.45 -4.74
CA ARG A 88 0.66 -6.68 -4.13
C ARG A 88 -0.05 -7.94 -4.66
N HIS A 89 0.19 -8.29 -5.93
CA HIS A 89 -0.47 -9.41 -6.61
C HIS A 89 -0.04 -10.80 -6.09
N PHE A 90 0.88 -10.89 -5.13
CA PHE A 90 1.26 -12.15 -4.47
C PHE A 90 0.32 -12.55 -3.31
N GLY A 91 -0.63 -11.70 -2.91
CA GLY A 91 -1.61 -12.00 -1.87
C GLY A 91 -1.06 -11.93 -0.43
N LEU A 92 0.06 -11.23 -0.22
CA LEU A 92 0.62 -10.94 1.10
C LEU A 92 0.29 -9.51 1.54
N PRO A 93 0.24 -9.21 2.84
CA PRO A 93 -0.02 -7.85 3.33
C PRO A 93 1.00 -6.85 2.80
N GLU A 94 0.52 -5.74 2.23
CA GLU A 94 1.41 -4.67 1.72
C GLU A 94 2.27 -4.05 2.82
N GLU A 95 1.76 -4.01 4.05
CA GLU A 95 2.49 -3.53 5.23
C GLU A 95 3.78 -4.35 5.42
N ASP A 96 3.72 -5.69 5.35
CA ASP A 96 4.89 -6.56 5.45
C ASP A 96 5.86 -6.40 4.26
N LEU A 97 5.32 -6.28 3.04
CA LEU A 97 6.13 -6.06 1.83
C LEU A 97 6.90 -4.72 1.89
N ILE A 98 6.31 -3.68 2.49
CA ILE A 98 6.99 -2.41 2.76
C ILE A 98 8.09 -2.61 3.80
N GLN A 99 7.81 -3.28 4.91
CA GLN A 99 8.79 -3.46 6.00
C GLN A 99 10.03 -4.27 5.56
N GLU A 100 9.86 -5.37 4.83
CA GLU A 100 10.97 -6.14 4.25
C GLU A 100 11.71 -5.33 3.16
N GLY A 101 11.00 -4.50 2.40
CA GLY A 101 11.60 -3.52 1.50
C GLY A 101 12.46 -2.48 2.23
N VAL A 102 12.09 -2.05 3.45
CA VAL A 102 12.92 -1.17 4.30
C VAL A 102 14.19 -1.89 4.75
N LEU A 103 14.12 -3.18 5.10
CA LEU A 103 15.32 -3.98 5.40
C LEU A 103 16.27 -4.06 4.19
N GLY A 104 15.72 -4.26 2.98
CA GLY A 104 16.48 -4.20 1.73
C GLY A 104 17.12 -2.82 1.46
N LEU A 105 16.41 -1.73 1.76
CA LEU A 105 16.94 -0.36 1.69
C LEU A 105 18.07 -0.12 2.69
N MET A 106 17.92 -0.56 3.95
CA MET A 106 18.98 -0.44 4.97
C MET A 106 20.24 -1.24 4.57
N HIS A 107 20.07 -2.41 3.98
CA HIS A 107 21.18 -3.20 3.43
C HIS A 107 21.88 -2.47 2.27
N ALA A 108 21.11 -1.83 1.38
CA ALA A 108 21.66 -1.02 0.30
C ALA A 108 22.45 0.19 0.83
N ILE A 109 21.88 0.97 1.75
CA ILE A 109 22.54 2.15 2.35
C ILE A 109 23.85 1.77 3.06
N ASN A 110 23.91 0.59 3.70
CA ASN A 110 25.13 0.08 4.33
C ASN A 110 26.23 -0.38 3.36
N ARG A 111 25.91 -0.58 2.07
CA ARG A 111 26.84 -1.01 1.01
C ARG A 111 26.97 0.00 -0.14
N PHE A 112 26.30 1.14 -0.03
CA PHE A 112 26.31 2.18 -1.06
C PHE A 112 27.65 2.93 -1.06
N ASP A 113 28.05 3.36 -2.25
CA ASP A 113 29.38 3.88 -2.54
C ASP A 113 29.22 5.15 -3.39
N PRO A 114 29.18 6.35 -2.75
CA PRO A 114 28.79 7.60 -3.43
C PRO A 114 29.75 8.02 -4.53
N ASP A 115 31.01 7.58 -4.45
CA ASP A 115 32.08 7.94 -5.39
C ASP A 115 31.88 7.32 -6.78
N ARG A 116 30.91 6.39 -6.92
CA ARG A 116 30.54 5.76 -8.21
C ARG A 116 29.59 6.62 -9.06
N GLY A 117 29.11 7.76 -8.56
CA GLY A 117 28.31 8.72 -9.32
C GLY A 117 26.87 8.29 -9.68
N PHE A 118 26.41 7.13 -9.21
CA PHE A 118 25.02 6.66 -9.37
C PHE A 118 24.15 7.11 -8.18
N ARG A 119 22.85 7.35 -8.42
CA ARG A 119 21.88 7.66 -7.35
C ARG A 119 21.64 6.45 -6.44
N LEU A 120 21.47 6.71 -5.15
CA LEU A 120 21.11 5.72 -4.14
C LEU A 120 19.82 4.97 -4.52
N SER A 121 18.80 5.67 -5.04
CA SER A 121 17.53 5.05 -5.44
C SER A 121 17.71 3.95 -6.49
N THR A 122 18.63 4.15 -7.44
CA THR A 122 18.94 3.16 -8.50
C THR A 122 19.61 1.92 -7.92
N TYR A 123 20.58 2.10 -7.01
CA TYR A 123 21.26 0.99 -6.34
C TYR A 123 20.33 0.23 -5.37
N ALA A 124 19.57 0.96 -4.55
CA ALA A 124 18.64 0.40 -3.58
C ALA A 124 17.50 -0.37 -4.26
N SER A 125 17.04 0.05 -5.44
CA SER A 125 15.98 -0.64 -6.20
C SER A 125 16.25 -2.12 -6.45
N TRP A 126 17.51 -2.55 -6.55
CA TRP A 126 17.86 -3.96 -6.70
C TRP A 126 17.72 -4.72 -5.37
N TRP A 127 18.27 -4.18 -4.28
CA TRP A 127 18.21 -4.78 -2.94
C TRP A 127 16.80 -4.81 -2.36
N ILE A 128 15.98 -3.79 -2.62
CA ILE A 128 14.57 -3.73 -2.21
C ILE A 128 13.78 -4.87 -2.89
N ARG A 129 13.90 -5.02 -4.22
CA ARG A 129 13.27 -6.11 -4.97
C ARG A 129 13.76 -7.49 -4.51
N ALA A 130 15.06 -7.62 -4.22
CA ALA A 130 15.65 -8.86 -3.72
C ALA A 130 15.07 -9.24 -2.35
N ALA A 131 15.02 -8.32 -1.38
CA ALA A 131 14.45 -8.56 -0.05
C ALA A 131 12.97 -8.92 -0.11
N ILE A 132 12.17 -8.17 -0.87
CA ILE A 132 10.74 -8.45 -1.06
C ILE A 132 10.50 -9.82 -1.70
N HIS A 133 11.27 -10.19 -2.74
CA HIS A 133 11.16 -11.50 -3.38
C HIS A 133 11.57 -12.66 -2.45
N ASP A 134 12.61 -12.45 -1.64
CA ASP A 134 13.12 -13.39 -0.65
C ASP A 134 12.14 -13.60 0.52
N TYR A 135 11.45 -12.53 0.98
CA TYR A 135 10.31 -12.63 1.89
C TYR A 135 9.12 -13.37 1.28
N ILE A 136 8.72 -13.06 0.04
CA ILE A 136 7.63 -13.77 -0.65
C ILE A 136 7.92 -15.27 -0.69
N LEU A 137 9.14 -15.67 -1.05
CA LEU A 137 9.55 -17.08 -1.06
C LEU A 137 9.57 -17.75 0.32
N ARG A 138 9.71 -16.99 1.42
CA ARG A 138 9.59 -17.49 2.81
C ARG A 138 8.15 -17.62 3.29
N SER A 139 7.29 -16.66 2.94
CA SER A 139 6.03 -16.39 3.65
C SER A 139 4.77 -16.80 2.88
N TRP A 140 4.88 -17.02 1.55
CA TRP A 140 3.76 -17.42 0.68
C TRP A 140 3.27 -18.87 0.90
N SER A 141 3.90 -19.67 1.78
CA SER A 141 3.32 -20.91 2.30
C SER A 141 3.85 -21.30 3.67
N ILE A 142 2.97 -21.80 4.54
CA ILE A 142 3.32 -22.41 5.84
C ILE A 142 4.24 -23.62 5.64
N VAL A 143 4.04 -24.39 4.56
CA VAL A 143 4.90 -25.52 4.20
C VAL A 143 6.11 -24.99 3.42
N LYS A 144 7.25 -24.89 4.10
CA LYS A 144 8.52 -24.42 3.51
C LYS A 144 9.04 -25.39 2.43
N VAL A 145 8.63 -25.16 1.19
CA VAL A 145 9.16 -25.89 0.03
C VAL A 145 10.60 -25.42 -0.25
N GLY A 146 11.52 -26.36 -0.43
CA GLY A 146 12.94 -26.06 -0.64
C GLY A 146 13.22 -25.16 -1.86
N THR A 147 14.29 -24.37 -1.80
CA THR A 147 14.62 -23.33 -2.81
C THR A 147 15.19 -23.88 -4.13
N THR A 148 15.20 -25.20 -4.31
CA THR A 148 15.69 -25.93 -5.48
C THR A 148 15.02 -25.45 -6.78
N LYS A 149 15.77 -25.41 -7.89
CA LYS A 149 15.23 -25.03 -9.23
C LYS A 149 13.97 -25.83 -9.60
N LEU A 150 13.93 -27.12 -9.27
CA LEU A 150 12.79 -28.00 -9.53
C LEU A 150 11.54 -27.56 -8.75
N GLN A 151 11.67 -27.28 -7.44
CA GLN A 151 10.57 -26.88 -6.57
C GLN A 151 9.98 -25.52 -6.96
N ARG A 152 10.81 -24.53 -7.33
CA ARG A 152 10.33 -23.27 -7.92
C ARG A 152 9.53 -23.49 -9.22
N ARG A 153 9.94 -24.44 -10.07
CA ARG A 153 9.23 -24.77 -11.31
C ARG A 153 7.90 -25.49 -11.05
N ILE A 154 7.84 -26.35 -10.02
CA ILE A 154 6.60 -27.00 -9.55
C ILE A 154 5.63 -25.95 -9.03
N PHE A 155 6.08 -25.02 -8.17
CA PHE A 155 5.20 -23.99 -7.60
C PHE A 155 4.63 -23.03 -8.65
N ALA A 156 5.46 -22.59 -9.62
CA ALA A 156 4.99 -21.84 -10.79
C ALA A 156 4.09 -22.66 -11.73
N GLY A 157 4.10 -24.00 -11.64
CA GLY A 157 3.09 -24.86 -12.26
C GLY A 157 1.79 -24.89 -11.46
N LEU A 158 1.89 -25.10 -10.15
CA LEU A 158 0.76 -25.19 -9.21
C LEU A 158 -0.10 -23.91 -9.22
N GLN A 159 0.52 -22.73 -9.21
CA GLN A 159 -0.22 -21.47 -9.26
C GLN A 159 -0.96 -21.28 -10.60
N ARG A 160 -0.36 -21.70 -11.73
CA ARG A 160 -1.04 -21.69 -13.04
C ARG A 160 -2.19 -22.70 -13.10
N ALA A 161 -2.01 -23.88 -12.52
CA ALA A 161 -3.10 -24.86 -12.38
C ALA A 161 -4.24 -24.31 -11.50
N LYS A 162 -3.94 -23.67 -10.36
CA LYS A 162 -4.94 -23.03 -9.49
C LYS A 162 -5.72 -21.93 -10.23
N HIS A 163 -5.04 -21.05 -10.97
CA HIS A 163 -5.71 -20.04 -11.79
C HIS A 163 -6.55 -20.65 -12.93
N ALA A 164 -6.07 -21.72 -13.59
CA ALA A 164 -6.84 -22.41 -14.63
C ALA A 164 -8.11 -23.07 -14.07
N ILE A 165 -8.02 -23.71 -12.89
CA ILE A 165 -9.18 -24.29 -12.20
C ILE A 165 -10.15 -23.18 -11.77
N ALA A 166 -9.69 -22.08 -11.18
CA ALA A 166 -10.54 -20.95 -10.81
C ALA A 166 -11.26 -20.32 -12.01
N ALA A 167 -10.58 -20.23 -13.17
CA ALA A 167 -11.19 -19.76 -14.41
C ALA A 167 -12.23 -20.73 -15.00
N LEU A 168 -12.10 -22.04 -14.73
CA LEU A 168 -13.09 -23.07 -15.11
C LEU A 168 -14.28 -23.15 -14.12
N GLU A 169 -14.06 -22.87 -12.83
CA GLU A 169 -15.11 -22.85 -11.80
C GLU A 169 -15.98 -21.57 -11.82
N GLY A 170 -15.58 -20.53 -12.57
CA GLY A 170 -16.39 -19.32 -12.78
C GLY A 170 -16.58 -18.42 -11.55
N LYS A 171 -15.88 -18.68 -10.44
CA LYS A 171 -15.94 -17.87 -9.22
C LYS A 171 -15.04 -16.65 -9.32
N ASN A 172 -15.65 -15.46 -9.29
CA ASN A 172 -14.91 -14.21 -9.15
C ASN A 172 -14.20 -14.16 -7.79
N LEU A 173 -12.93 -13.75 -7.80
CA LEU A 173 -12.02 -13.80 -6.66
C LEU A 173 -12.10 -12.52 -5.81
N GLU A 174 -13.28 -12.25 -5.22
CA GLU A 174 -13.45 -11.19 -4.19
C GLU A 174 -13.76 -11.75 -2.78
N GLU A 175 -13.84 -13.07 -2.62
CA GLU A 175 -13.93 -13.75 -1.31
C GLU A 175 -12.81 -14.78 -1.13
N VAL A 176 -12.24 -14.82 0.09
CA VAL A 176 -11.06 -15.56 0.59
C VAL A 176 -9.69 -14.91 0.33
#